data_AF-A0A529HLE6-F1
#
_entry.id   AF-A0A529HLE6-F1
#
_cell.length_a   1.000
_cell.length_b   1.000
_cell.length_c   1.000
_cell.angle_alpha   90.00
_cell.angle_beta   90.00
_cell.angle_gamma   90.00
#
_symmetry.space_group_name_H-M   'P 1'
#
loop_
_entity.id
_entity.type
_entity.pdbx_description
1 polymer ?
#
loop_
_entity_poly.entity_id
_entity_poly.type
_entity_poly.pdbx_seq_one_letter_code
_entity_poly.pdbx_strand_id
1 'polypeptide(L)'
;VLGLVGVVIIVRPGLGSMNVGELIVLGAAVCFGTSVVLVKSLTRTDSVVSIIFWMLIIQSVLGLAPALYEWRTPSLELWPWIVVIAFTGMSSHFCMARALAYADATVISPMDFLRVPLSALIGWLLYHEQIDAFTAGGALLILLGNLLNLQRKAPEPAEIAAS
;
A
#
# COMPACT_ATOMS: atom_id res chain seq x y z
N VAL A 1 2.51 -5.03 -14.67
CA VAL A 1 1.69 -4.44 -15.75
C VAL A 1 0.20 -4.70 -15.53
N LEU A 2 -0.26 -5.95 -15.46
CA LEU A 2 -1.70 -6.26 -15.29
C LEU A 2 -2.33 -5.60 -14.06
N GLY A 3 -1.65 -5.59 -12.91
CA GLY A 3 -2.13 -4.89 -11.71
C GLY A 3 -2.32 -3.38 -11.91
N LEU A 4 -1.37 -2.72 -12.58
CA LEU A 4 -1.47 -1.29 -12.92
C LEU A 4 -2.66 -1.02 -13.86
N VAL A 5 -2.85 -1.87 -14.88
CA VAL A 5 -3.99 -1.77 -15.81
C VAL A 5 -5.31 -1.95 -15.05
N GLY A 6 -5.38 -2.91 -14.13
CA GLY A 6 -6.55 -3.11 -13.28
C GLY A 6 -6.86 -1.88 -12.42
N VAL A 7 -5.84 -1.23 -11.83
CA VAL A 7 -6.03 0.02 -11.08
C VAL A 7 -6.57 1.14 -11.98
N VAL A 8 -6.05 1.30 -13.19
CA VAL A 8 -6.54 2.33 -14.13
C VAL A 8 -8.02 2.11 -14.48
N ILE A 9 -8.43 0.86 -14.67
CA ILE A 9 -9.83 0.50 -14.96
C ILE A 9 -10.76 0.83 -13.78
N ILE A 10 -10.30 0.63 -12.54
CA ILE A 10 -11.08 0.93 -11.33
C ILE A 10 -11.15 2.44 -11.10
N VAL A 11 -10.00 3.11 -11.13
CA VAL A 11 -9.90 4.54 -10.82
C VAL A 11 -10.62 5.39 -11.86
N ARG A 12 -10.68 4.94 -13.12
CA ARG A 12 -11.27 5.66 -14.26
C ARG A 12 -10.94 7.15 -14.21
N PRO A 13 -9.67 7.52 -14.45
CA PRO A 13 -9.30 8.93 -14.46
C PRO A 13 -10.25 9.67 -15.41
N GLY A 14 -10.99 10.65 -14.87
CA GLY A 14 -11.97 11.39 -15.64
C GLY A 14 -11.28 12.15 -16.76
N LEU A 15 -11.92 12.26 -17.93
CA LEU A 15 -11.42 13.09 -19.05
C LEU A 15 -11.68 14.59 -18.85
N GLY A 16 -11.87 15.02 -17.60
CA GLY A 16 -12.13 16.42 -17.23
C GLY A 16 -10.86 17.27 -17.26
N SER A 17 -10.99 18.56 -16.92
CA SER A 17 -9.84 19.43 -16.72
C SER A 17 -9.00 18.94 -15.54
N MET A 18 -7.73 18.65 -15.79
CA MET A 18 -6.78 18.22 -14.76
C MET A 18 -6.77 19.20 -13.58
N ASN A 19 -7.11 18.69 -12.39
CA ASN A 19 -7.14 19.49 -11.16
C ASN A 19 -5.77 19.45 -10.47
N VAL A 20 -5.42 20.50 -9.72
CA VAL A 20 -4.24 20.55 -8.85
C VAL A 20 -4.17 19.33 -7.92
N GLY A 21 -5.32 18.83 -7.44
CA GLY A 21 -5.37 17.61 -6.62
C GLY A 21 -4.79 16.36 -7.32
N GLU A 22 -5.01 16.20 -8.62
CA GLU A 22 -4.49 15.06 -9.39
C GLU A 22 -2.97 15.13 -9.54
N LEU A 23 -2.43 16.34 -9.75
CA LEU A 23 -0.98 16.57 -9.79
C LEU A 23 -0.32 16.27 -8.44
N ILE A 24 -0.97 16.64 -7.33
CA ILE A 24 -0.48 16.33 -5.98
C ILE A 24 -0.45 14.82 -5.76
N VAL A 25 -1.49 14.09 -6.17
CA VAL A 25 -1.55 12.63 -6.03
C VAL A 25 -0.49 11.95 -6.89
N LEU A 26 -0.24 12.43 -8.11
CA LEU A 26 0.85 11.92 -8.96
C LEU A 26 2.22 12.13 -8.31
N GLY A 27 2.46 13.33 -7.76
CA GLY A 27 3.68 13.61 -6.98
C GLY A 27 3.82 12.68 -5.78
N ALA A 28 2.73 12.48 -5.02
CA ALA A 28 2.70 11.58 -3.88
C ALA A 28 2.98 10.12 -4.29
N ALA A 29 2.50 9.66 -5.45
CA ALA A 29 2.77 8.33 -5.95
C ALA A 29 4.27 8.11 -6.27
N VAL A 30 4.93 9.10 -6.86
CA VAL A 30 6.39 9.06 -7.12
C VAL A 30 7.18 9.04 -5.79
N CYS A 31 6.81 9.90 -4.84
CA CYS A 31 7.41 9.91 -3.51
C CYS A 31 7.20 8.58 -2.78
N PHE A 32 6.01 7.99 -2.86
CA PHE A 32 5.69 6.71 -2.24
C PHE A 32 6.52 5.57 -2.84
N GLY A 33 6.61 5.48 -4.18
CA GLY A 33 7.46 4.51 -4.85
C GLY A 33 8.94 4.65 -4.46
N THR A 34 9.43 5.89 -4.37
CA THR A 34 10.80 6.19 -3.91
C THR A 34 11.00 5.74 -2.46
N SER A 35 10.05 6.03 -1.58
CA SER A 35 10.08 5.61 -0.17
C SER A 35 10.18 4.10 -0.03
N VAL A 36 9.42 3.32 -0.80
CA VAL A 36 9.48 1.84 -0.77
C VAL A 36 10.88 1.33 -1.14
N VAL A 37 11.52 1.91 -2.15
CA VAL A 37 12.90 1.55 -2.54
C VAL A 37 13.91 1.92 -1.46
N LEU A 38 13.77 3.10 -0.84
CA LEU A 38 14.64 3.52 0.26
C LEU A 38 14.47 2.63 1.49
N VAL A 39 13.24 2.24 1.85
CA VAL A 39 12.97 1.29 2.94
C VAL A 39 13.64 -0.05 2.63
N LYS A 40 13.51 -0.57 1.41
CA LYS A 40 14.21 -1.79 0.99
C LYS A 40 15.73 -1.65 1.14
N SER A 41 16.30 -0.50 0.77
CA SER A 41 17.73 -0.24 0.97
C SER A 41 18.12 -0.27 2.45
N LEU A 42 17.36 0.39 3.31
CA LEU A 42 17.59 0.44 4.77
C LEU A 42 17.49 -0.95 5.42
N THR A 43 16.61 -1.83 4.94
CA THR A 43 16.51 -3.20 5.49
C THR A 43 17.79 -4.05 5.32
N ARG A 44 18.76 -3.58 4.53
CA ARG A 44 20.07 -4.23 4.37
C ARG A 44 21.07 -3.86 5.47
N THR A 45 20.92 -2.69 6.09
CA THR A 45 21.84 -2.14 7.09
C THR A 45 21.23 -2.13 8.48
N ASP A 46 19.93 -1.88 8.57
CA ASP A 46 19.22 -1.61 9.81
C ASP A 46 18.14 -2.65 10.09
N SER A 47 17.85 -2.84 11.37
CA SER A 47 16.74 -3.70 11.78
C SER A 47 15.39 -3.08 11.40
N VAL A 48 14.44 -3.94 11.03
CA VAL A 48 13.07 -3.52 10.65
C VAL A 48 12.40 -2.68 11.75
N VAL A 49 12.63 -3.02 13.02
CA VAL A 49 12.09 -2.27 14.17
C VAL A 49 12.64 -0.84 14.19
N SER A 50 13.94 -0.64 13.93
CA SER A 50 14.56 0.69 13.89
C SER A 50 13.99 1.54 12.75
N ILE A 51 13.82 0.95 11.57
CA ILE A 51 13.24 1.62 10.39
C ILE A 51 11.84 2.15 10.72
N ILE A 52 10.99 1.30 11.32
CA ILE A 52 9.60 1.67 11.65
C ILE A 52 9.56 2.69 12.76
N PHE A 53 10.41 2.56 13.78
CA PHE A 53 10.51 3.51 14.87
C PHE A 53 10.79 4.92 14.35
N TRP A 54 11.81 5.07 13.50
CA TRP A 54 12.15 6.36 12.90
C TRP A 54 11.08 6.86 11.91
N MET A 55 10.50 5.97 11.11
CA MET A 55 9.42 6.31 10.21
C MET A 55 8.22 6.90 10.97
N LEU A 56 7.80 6.27 12.08
CA LEU A 56 6.69 6.75 12.90
C LEU A 56 6.99 8.07 13.58
N ILE A 57 8.21 8.27 14.08
CA ILE A 57 8.62 9.55 14.68
C ILE A 57 8.55 10.66 13.65
N ILE A 58 9.16 10.46 12.48
CA ILE A 58 9.20 11.47 11.41
C ILE A 58 7.78 11.78 10.93
N GLN A 59 6.96 10.75 10.67
CA GLN A 59 5.56 10.92 10.28
C GLN A 59 4.74 11.62 11.35
N SER A 60 4.96 11.33 12.64
CA SER A 60 4.26 11.98 13.75
C SER A 60 4.63 13.45 13.86
N VAL A 61 5.91 13.80 13.74
CA VAL A 61 6.37 15.21 13.79
C VAL A 61 5.85 15.99 12.58
N LEU A 62 5.94 15.41 11.37
CA LEU A 62 5.42 16.03 10.16
C LEU A 62 3.90 16.17 10.19
N GLY A 63 3.18 15.19 10.75
CA GLY A 63 1.73 15.23 10.93
C GLY A 63 1.28 16.17 12.06
N LEU A 64 2.13 16.42 13.06
CA LEU A 64 1.84 17.36 14.14
C LEU A 64 1.77 18.81 13.64
N ALA A 65 2.62 19.19 12.67
CA ALA A 65 2.62 20.55 12.12
C ALA A 65 1.24 21.00 11.56
N PRO A 66 0.59 20.27 10.64
CA PRO A 66 -0.76 20.61 10.19
C PRO A 66 -1.82 20.36 11.27
N ALA A 67 -1.63 19.36 12.16
CA ALA A 67 -2.56 19.13 13.26
C ALA A 67 -2.63 20.30 14.24
N LEU A 68 -1.51 20.98 14.50
CA LEU A 68 -1.47 22.18 15.34
C LEU A 68 -2.13 23.39 14.67
N TYR A 69 -2.09 23.48 13.34
CA TYR A 69 -2.73 24.56 12.59
C TYR A 69 -4.27 24.47 12.63
N GLU A 70 -4.83 23.26 12.53
CA GLU A 70 -6.28 22.99 12.52
C GLU A 70 -6.68 22.01 13.64
N TRP A 71 -6.22 22.30 14.87
CA TRP A 71 -6.39 21.36 15.98
C TRP A 71 -7.86 21.16 16.35
N ARG A 72 -8.31 19.89 16.31
CA ARG A 72 -9.63 19.47 16.78
C ARG A 72 -9.47 18.35 17.80
N THR A 73 -9.90 18.62 19.03
CA THR A 73 -9.85 17.61 20.09
C THR A 73 -10.83 16.48 19.79
N PRO A 74 -10.36 15.22 19.68
CA PRO A 74 -11.24 14.09 19.40
C PRO A 74 -12.17 13.81 20.60
N SER A 75 -13.43 13.51 20.30
CA SER A 75 -14.39 13.02 21.30
C SER A 75 -13.90 11.73 21.95
N LEU A 76 -14.27 11.50 23.23
CA LEU A 76 -13.95 10.28 23.98
C LEU A 76 -14.38 9.00 23.24
N GLU A 77 -15.47 9.07 22.48
CA GLU A 77 -16.01 7.94 21.70
C GLU A 77 -15.11 7.53 20.52
N LEU A 78 -14.25 8.43 20.03
CA LEU A 78 -13.36 8.17 18.89
C LEU A 78 -12.05 7.51 19.30
N TRP A 79 -11.66 7.58 20.58
CA TRP A 79 -10.39 7.04 21.06
C TRP A 79 -10.21 5.54 20.81
N PRO A 80 -11.21 4.67 21.01
CA PRO A 80 -11.10 3.26 20.64
C PRO A 80 -10.74 3.06 19.16
N TRP A 81 -11.38 3.83 18.26
CA TRP A 81 -11.10 3.77 16.82
C TRP A 81 -9.72 4.32 16.46
N ILE A 82 -9.26 5.38 17.13
CA ILE A 82 -7.90 5.91 16.96
C ILE A 82 -6.86 4.85 17.33
N VAL A 83 -7.06 4.12 18.44
CA VAL A 83 -6.15 3.03 18.85
C VAL A 83 -6.15 1.90 17.81
N VAL A 84 -7.32 1.50 17.30
CA VAL A 84 -7.42 0.48 16.25
C VAL A 84 -6.68 0.91 14.99
N ILE A 85 -6.87 2.15 14.52
CA ILE A 85 -6.18 2.69 13.35
C ILE A 85 -4.67 2.76 13.58
N ALA A 86 -4.22 3.22 14.75
CA ALA A 86 -2.81 3.29 15.09
C ALA A 86 -2.15 1.90 15.09
N PHE A 87 -2.80 0.91 15.70
CA PHE A 87 -2.27 -0.46 15.78
C PHE A 87 -2.23 -1.15 14.42
N THR A 88 -3.32 -1.05 13.66
CA THR A 88 -3.42 -1.65 12.32
C THR A 88 -2.49 -0.97 11.31
N GLY A 89 -2.36 0.37 11.37
CA GLY A 89 -1.40 1.12 10.57
C GLY A 89 0.05 0.74 10.87
N MET A 90 0.41 0.67 12.16
CA MET A 90 1.74 0.23 12.58
C MET A 90 2.05 -1.20 12.13
N SER A 91 1.09 -2.11 12.31
CA SER A 91 1.22 -3.50 11.89
C SER A 91 1.35 -3.62 10.36
N SER A 92 0.58 -2.84 9.59
CA SER A 92 0.70 -2.78 8.13
C SER A 92 2.09 -2.35 7.69
N HIS A 93 2.63 -1.28 8.27
CA HIS A 93 4.00 -0.85 7.98
C HIS A 93 5.05 -1.87 8.41
N PHE A 94 4.84 -2.53 9.55
CA PHE A 94 5.72 -3.60 10.02
C PHE A 94 5.74 -4.78 9.07
N CYS A 95 4.58 -5.28 8.66
CA CYS A 95 4.46 -6.36 7.68
C CYS A 95 5.11 -5.97 6.35
N MET A 96 4.92 -4.73 5.88
CA MET A 96 5.53 -4.24 4.65
C MET A 96 7.06 -4.21 4.73
N ALA A 97 7.62 -3.61 5.78
CA ALA A 97 9.07 -3.53 5.96
C ALA A 97 9.69 -4.92 6.15
N ARG A 98 9.02 -5.82 6.88
CA ARG A 98 9.43 -7.24 6.98
C ARG A 98 9.41 -7.93 5.63
N ALA A 99 8.34 -7.76 4.84
CA ALA A 99 8.26 -8.34 3.50
C ALA A 99 9.42 -7.84 2.62
N LEU A 100 9.72 -6.54 2.65
CA LEU A 100 10.85 -5.94 1.91
C LEU A 100 12.20 -6.48 2.40
N ALA A 101 12.34 -6.85 3.67
CA ALA A 101 13.56 -7.50 4.14
C ALA A 101 13.76 -8.90 3.51
N TYR A 102 12.67 -9.65 3.24
CA TYR A 102 12.73 -11.02 2.72
C TYR A 102 12.64 -11.14 1.19
N ALA A 103 12.00 -10.20 0.51
CA ALA A 103 11.78 -10.23 -0.94
C ALA A 103 12.05 -8.88 -1.58
N ASP A 104 12.32 -8.88 -2.88
CA ASP A 104 12.57 -7.64 -3.62
C ASP A 104 11.30 -6.83 -3.83
N ALA A 105 11.47 -5.50 -3.90
CA ALA A 105 10.38 -4.56 -4.13
C ALA A 105 9.61 -4.86 -5.43
N THR A 106 10.25 -5.48 -6.43
CA THR A 106 9.62 -5.88 -7.70
C THR A 106 8.60 -7.02 -7.54
N VAL A 107 8.77 -7.87 -6.52
CA VAL A 107 7.82 -8.95 -6.20
C VAL A 107 6.69 -8.42 -5.32
N ILE A 108 7.02 -7.53 -4.39
CA ILE A 108 6.07 -6.97 -3.42
C ILE A 108 5.18 -5.91 -4.06
N SER A 109 5.68 -5.12 -5.01
CA SER A 109 4.93 -4.03 -5.64
C SER A 109 3.62 -4.51 -6.30
N PRO A 110 3.59 -5.63 -7.05
CA PRO A 110 2.33 -6.17 -7.58
C PRO A 110 1.38 -6.73 -6.51
N MET A 111 1.88 -7.11 -5.34
CA MET A 111 1.06 -7.54 -4.20
C MET A 111 0.42 -6.35 -3.50
N ASP A 112 1.07 -5.18 -3.49
CA ASP A 112 0.50 -3.97 -2.91
C ASP A 112 -0.82 -3.57 -3.59
N PHE A 113 -0.96 -3.84 -4.89
CA PHE A 113 -2.23 -3.61 -5.62
C PHE A 113 -3.41 -4.44 -5.11
N LEU A 114 -3.19 -5.53 -4.36
CA LEU A 114 -4.27 -6.31 -3.74
C LEU A 114 -5.09 -5.49 -2.74
N ARG A 115 -4.54 -4.38 -2.23
CA ARG A 115 -5.31 -3.47 -1.37
C ARG A 115 -6.60 -2.99 -2.04
N VAL A 116 -6.60 -2.81 -3.37
CA VAL A 116 -7.73 -2.26 -4.13
C VAL A 116 -8.92 -3.22 -4.20
N PRO A 117 -8.77 -4.49 -4.66
CA PRO A 117 -9.86 -5.46 -4.61
C PRO A 117 -10.29 -5.79 -3.18
N LEU A 118 -9.36 -5.84 -2.21
CA LEU A 118 -9.70 -6.09 -0.81
C LEU A 118 -10.50 -4.93 -0.21
N SER A 119 -10.16 -3.67 -0.51
CA SER A 119 -10.94 -2.52 -0.06
C SER A 119 -12.34 -2.52 -0.67
N ALA A 120 -12.47 -2.86 -1.96
CA ALA A 120 -13.78 -2.98 -2.62
C ALA A 120 -14.64 -4.09 -1.99
N LEU A 121 -14.03 -5.23 -1.64
CA LEU A 121 -14.71 -6.33 -0.95
C LEU A 121 -15.21 -5.91 0.44
N ILE A 122 -14.38 -5.21 1.22
CA ILE A 122 -14.77 -4.69 2.53
C ILE A 122 -15.87 -3.62 2.39
N GLY A 123 -15.76 -2.74 1.39
CA GLY A 123 -16.79 -1.75 1.02
C GLY A 123 -18.16 -2.40 0.79
N TRP A 124 -18.19 -3.45 -0.03
CA TRP A 124 -19.40 -4.22 -0.30
C TRP A 124 -19.93 -4.95 0.95
N LEU A 125 -19.05 -5.57 1.75
CA LEU A 125 -19.47 -6.39 2.89
C LEU A 125 -19.99 -5.55 4.07
N LEU A 126 -19.33 -4.44 4.38
CA LEU A 126 -19.64 -3.62 5.56
C LEU A 126 -20.54 -2.43 5.25
N TYR A 127 -20.40 -1.83 4.07
CA TYR A 127 -21.12 -0.62 3.68
C TYR A 127 -22.18 -0.87 2.60
N HIS A 128 -22.31 -2.11 2.11
CA HIS A 128 -23.23 -2.49 1.04
C HIS A 128 -23.05 -1.65 -0.24
N GLU A 129 -21.82 -1.19 -0.50
CA GLU A 129 -21.48 -0.48 -1.73
C GLU A 129 -21.62 -1.41 -2.94
N GLN A 130 -22.23 -0.91 -4.02
CA GLN A 130 -22.39 -1.70 -5.24
C GLN A 130 -21.05 -1.87 -5.96
N ILE A 131 -20.65 -3.12 -6.18
CA ILE A 131 -19.51 -3.43 -7.04
C ILE A 131 -19.97 -3.39 -8.48
N ASP A 132 -19.52 -2.39 -9.22
CA ASP A 132 -19.80 -2.29 -10.64
C ASP A 132 -18.90 -3.20 -11.50
N ALA A 133 -19.29 -3.39 -12.76
CA ALA A 133 -18.61 -4.32 -13.68
C ALA A 133 -17.13 -3.99 -13.90
N PHE A 134 -16.75 -2.71 -13.85
CA PHE A 134 -15.35 -2.32 -14.01
C PHE A 134 -14.54 -2.56 -12.74
N THR A 135 -15.13 -2.35 -11.55
CA THR A 135 -14.49 -2.69 -10.28
C THR A 135 -14.21 -4.19 -10.23
N ALA A 136 -15.18 -5.01 -10.61
CA ALA A 136 -15.01 -6.46 -10.74
C ALA A 136 -13.95 -6.84 -11.79
N GLY A 137 -13.98 -6.22 -12.97
CA GLY A 137 -13.02 -6.49 -14.04
C GLY A 137 -11.58 -6.08 -13.69
N GLY A 138 -11.40 -4.91 -13.08
CA GLY A 138 -10.10 -4.43 -12.61
C GLY A 138 -9.57 -5.28 -11.45
N ALA A 139 -10.44 -5.69 -10.52
CA ALA A 139 -10.09 -6.61 -9.44
C ALA A 139 -9.58 -7.95 -10.00
N LEU A 140 -10.28 -8.51 -11.01
CA LEU A 140 -9.86 -9.74 -11.67
C LEU A 140 -8.48 -9.60 -12.33
N LEU A 141 -8.22 -8.50 -13.03
CA LEU A 141 -6.91 -8.24 -13.65
C LEU A 141 -5.78 -8.12 -12.62
N ILE A 142 -6.04 -7.50 -11.46
CA ILE A 142 -5.09 -7.41 -10.36
C ILE A 142 -4.78 -8.82 -9.82
N LEU A 143 -5.81 -9.63 -9.58
CA LEU A 143 -5.66 -11.00 -9.07
C LEU A 143 -4.88 -11.89 -10.04
N LEU A 144 -5.24 -11.87 -11.34
CA LEU A 144 -4.53 -12.62 -12.38
C LEU A 144 -3.08 -12.15 -12.53
N GLY A 145 -2.86 -10.84 -12.50
CA GLY A 145 -1.52 -10.27 -12.55
C GLY A 145 -0.64 -10.71 -11.39
N ASN A 146 -1.22 -10.83 -10.20
CA ASN A 146 -0.52 -11.31 -9.01
C ASN A 146 -0.18 -12.81 -9.12
N LEU A 147 -1.14 -13.63 -9.55
CA LEU A 147 -0.96 -15.07 -9.74
C LEU A 147 0.16 -15.39 -10.74
N LEU A 148 0.17 -14.70 -11.89
CA LEU A 148 1.20 -14.88 -12.91
C LEU A 148 2.60 -14.46 -12.41
N ASN A 149 2.68 -13.42 -11.57
CA ASN A 149 3.95 -13.00 -10.99
C ASN A 149 4.50 -14.06 -10.02
N LEU A 150 3.63 -14.66 -9.20
CA LEU A 150 4.02 -15.73 -8.28
C LEU A 150 4.46 -17.01 -9.02
N GLN A 151 3.76 -17.38 -10.09
CA GLN A 151 4.09 -18.57 -10.91
C GLN A 151 5.43 -18.46 -11.63
N ARG A 152 5.86 -17.24 -11.99
CA ARG A 152 7.13 -17.01 -12.67
C ARG A 152 8.35 -17.14 -11.75
N LYS A 153 8.12 -17.27 -10.44
CA LYS A 153 9.14 -17.47 -9.40
C LYS A 153 9.11 -18.90 -8.83
N ALA A 154 8.89 -19.90 -9.68
CA ALA A 154 9.22 -21.28 -9.34
C ALA A 154 10.74 -21.47 -9.54
N PRO A 155 11.50 -21.96 -8.54
CA PRO A 155 12.94 -22.13 -8.65
C PRO A 155 13.28 -23.16 -9.74
N GLU A 156 14.33 -22.87 -10.50
CA GLU A 156 14.91 -23.83 -11.43
C GLU A 156 15.52 -25.00 -10.60
N PRO A 157 15.23 -26.28 -10.91
CA PRO A 157 15.67 -27.45 -10.12
C PRO A 157 17.18 -27.55 -9.85
N ALA A 158 18.01 -26.74 -10.52
CA ALA A 158 19.46 -26.76 -10.40
C ALA A 158 19.98 -26.26 -9.03
N GLU A 159 19.25 -25.39 -8.33
CA GLU A 159 19.72 -24.79 -7.06
C GLU A 159 19.53 -25.73 -5.85
N ILE A 160 18.66 -26.75 -5.96
CA ILE A 160 18.42 -27.77 -4.92
C ILE A 160 19.48 -28.88 -4.98
N ALA A 161 20.14 -29.07 -6.13
CA ALA A 161 21.18 -30.09 -6.30
C ALA A 161 22.57 -29.64 -5.79
N ALA A 162 22.72 -28.36 -5.40
CA ALA A 162 24.00 -27.77 -4.99
C ALA A 162 24.10 -27.43 -3.49
N SER A 163 23.09 -27.78 -2.69
CA SER A 163 23.07 -27.59 -1.22
C SER A 163 23.26 -28.90 -0.46
#